data_AF-A0A3N5UM33-F1
#
_entry.id   AF-A0A3N5UM33-F1
#
_cell.length_a   1.000
_cell.length_b   1.000
_cell.length_c   1.000
_cell.angle_alpha   90.00
_cell.angle_beta   90.00
_cell.angle_gamma   90.00
#
_symmetry.space_group_name_H-M   'P 1'
#
loop_
_entity.id
_entity.type
_entity.pdbx_description
1 polymer ?
#
loop_
_entity_poly.entity_id
_entity_poly.type
_entity_poly.pdbx_seq_one_letter_code
_entity_poly.pdbx_strand_id
1 'polypeptide(L)' 'MEGKFSIRNILGRTRPVIPADRSVLPDVLSRYKDKITTPENALSMIKSGDRIFLGTGCATPRTLALAL' A
#
# COMPACT_ATOMS: atom_id res chain seq x y z
N MET A 1 46.92 -4.98 -16.14
CA MET A 1 46.09 -3.81 -15.76
C MET A 1 44.84 -4.37 -15.08
N GLU A 2 44.97 -4.77 -13.81
CA GLU A 2 43.91 -5.50 -13.08
C GLU A 2 43.18 -4.55 -12.14
N GLY A 3 41.92 -4.28 -12.46
CA GLY A 3 41.03 -3.46 -11.66
C GLY A 3 40.59 -4.19 -10.40
N LYS A 4 41.00 -3.70 -9.23
CA LYS A 4 40.51 -4.17 -7.92
C LYS A 4 39.11 -3.61 -7.68
N PHE A 5 38.08 -4.30 -8.17
CA PHE A 5 36.70 -4.06 -7.77
C PHE A 5 36.46 -4.67 -6.37
N SER A 6 36.52 -3.84 -5.33
CA SER A 6 36.38 -4.28 -3.94
C SER A 6 34.90 -4.38 -3.54
N ILE A 7 34.43 -5.61 -3.28
CA ILE A 7 33.06 -5.97 -2.86
C ILE A 7 32.68 -5.37 -1.48
N ARG A 8 33.65 -4.82 -0.72
CA ARG A 8 33.46 -4.35 0.66
C ARG A 8 32.56 -3.11 0.81
N ASN A 9 32.28 -2.37 -0.26
CA ASN A 9 31.48 -1.13 -0.18
C ASN A 9 29.96 -1.32 -0.36
N ILE A 10 29.48 -2.54 -0.63
CA ILE A 10 28.05 -2.80 -0.89
C ILE A 10 27.26 -3.12 0.39
N LEU A 11 27.91 -3.63 1.44
CA LEU A 11 27.24 -4.18 2.63
C LEU A 11 27.17 -3.20 3.84
N GLY A 12 27.67 -1.98 3.71
CA GLY A 12 27.93 -1.09 4.86
C GLY A 12 26.92 0.04 5.13
N ARG A 13 25.84 0.20 4.34
CA ARG A 13 24.83 1.24 4.63
C ARG A 13 23.74 0.68 5.53
N THR A 14 24.00 0.61 6.84
CA THR A 14 22.91 0.53 7.83
C THR A 14 22.09 1.81 7.69
N ARG A 15 20.88 1.68 7.13
CA ARG A 15 19.90 2.77 7.15
C ARG A 15 19.66 3.13 8.61
N PRO A 16 19.65 4.42 9.00
CA PRO A 16 19.27 4.79 10.35
C PRO A 16 17.89 4.19 10.63
N VAL A 17 17.78 3.43 11.72
CA VAL A 17 16.49 2.96 12.23
C VAL A 17 15.82 4.19 12.81
N ILE A 18 15.00 4.85 11.99
CA ILE A 18 14.13 5.93 12.46
C ILE A 18 13.13 5.26 13.41
N PRO A 19 13.09 5.62 14.70
CA PRO A 19 12.06 5.13 15.59
C PRO A 19 10.72 5.47 14.95
N ALA A 20 9.85 4.48 14.78
CA ALA A 20 8.48 4.70 14.31
C ALA A 20 7.67 5.38 15.43
N ASP A 21 8.07 6.59 15.81
CA ASP A 21 7.30 7.44 16.68
C ASP A 21 6.05 7.87 15.92
N ARG A 22 4.98 7.10 16.11
CA ARG A 22 3.66 7.37 15.52
C ARG A 22 3.04 8.66 16.05
N SER A 23 3.60 9.29 17.09
CA SER A 23 3.01 10.48 17.71
C SER A 23 3.13 11.76 16.87
N VAL A 24 3.97 11.77 15.83
CA VAL A 24 4.22 12.94 14.97
C VAL A 24 3.70 12.75 13.54
N LEU A 25 3.08 11.61 13.21
CA LEU A 25 2.48 11.44 11.90
C LEU A 25 1.26 12.35 11.78
N PRO A 26 1.19 13.26 10.79
CA PRO A 26 -0.02 14.03 10.55
C PRO A 26 -1.18 13.06 10.35
N ASP A 27 -2.37 13.41 10.87
CA ASP A 27 -3.58 12.62 10.70
C ASP A 27 -4.00 12.61 9.22
N VAL A 28 -3.32 11.76 8.46
CA VAL A 28 -3.55 11.55 7.03
C VAL A 28 -4.92 10.94 6.78
N LEU A 29 -5.51 10.25 7.76
CA LEU A 29 -6.84 9.66 7.62
C LEU A 29 -7.91 10.77 7.61
N SER A 30 -7.74 11.83 8.41
CA SER A 30 -8.65 12.97 8.40
C SER A 30 -8.82 13.59 7.01
N ARG A 31 -7.78 13.58 6.16
CA ARG A 31 -7.86 14.09 4.78
C ARG A 31 -8.80 13.27 3.88
N TYR A 32 -8.97 11.98 4.17
CA TYR A 32 -9.75 11.06 3.36
C TYR A 32 -11.01 10.55 4.06
N LYS A 33 -11.40 11.19 5.18
CA LYS A 33 -12.51 10.75 6.03
C LYS A 33 -13.79 10.48 5.24
N ASP A 34 -14.10 11.34 4.27
CA ASP A 34 -15.31 11.23 3.44
C ASP A 34 -15.25 10.08 2.41
N LYS A 35 -14.07 9.50 2.17
CA LYS A 35 -13.86 8.36 1.25
C LYS A 35 -13.76 7.02 1.98
N ILE A 36 -13.59 7.03 3.29
CA ILE A 36 -13.50 5.82 4.11
C ILE A 36 -14.92 5.36 4.43
N THR A 37 -15.29 4.18 3.97
CA THR A 37 -16.63 3.60 4.16
C THR A 37 -16.55 2.08 4.31
N THR A 38 -17.68 1.42 4.52
CA THR A 38 -17.75 -0.05 4.60
C THR A 38 -17.70 -0.68 3.20
N PRO A 39 -17.28 -1.95 3.08
CA PRO A 39 -17.27 -2.66 1.81
C PRO A 39 -18.63 -2.64 1.09
N GLU A 40 -19.72 -2.87 1.82
CA GLU A 40 -21.07 -2.94 1.27
C GLU A 40 -21.51 -1.58 0.70
N ASN A 41 -21.24 -0.50 1.44
CA ASN A 41 -21.54 0.84 0.98
C ASN A 41 -20.70 1.23 -0.24
N ALA A 42 -19.41 0.85 -0.28
CA ALA A 42 -18.56 1.10 -1.43
C ALA A 42 -19.07 0.39 -2.69
N LEU A 43 -19.54 -0.85 -2.56
CA LEU A 43 -20.01 -1.67 -3.68
C LEU A 43 -21.44 -1.36 -4.12
N SER A 44 -22.24 -0.71 -3.27
CA SER A 44 -23.62 -0.28 -3.59
C SER A 44 -23.73 0.63 -4.83
N MET A 45 -22.61 1.24 -5.25
CA MET A 45 -22.54 2.08 -6.44
C MET A 45 -22.43 1.30 -7.76
N ILE A 46 -22.06 0.02 -7.70
CA ILE A 46 -21.89 -0.86 -8.87
C ILE A 46 -23.27 -1.36 -9.30
N LYS A 47 -23.55 -1.34 -10.61
CA LYS A 47 -24.83 -1.74 -11.17
C LYS A 47 -24.71 -3.04 -11.95
N SER A 48 -25.83 -3.76 -12.06
CA SER A 48 -25.91 -4.96 -12.90
C SER A 48 -25.56 -4.61 -14.35
N GLY A 49 -24.65 -5.38 -14.93
CA GLY A 49 -24.12 -5.14 -16.28
C GLY A 49 -22.82 -4.34 -16.32
N ASP A 50 -22.38 -3.76 -15.21
CA ASP A 50 -21.07 -3.09 -15.15
C ASP A 50 -19.93 -4.10 -15.31
N ARG A 51 -18.87 -3.66 -16.01
CA ARG A 51 -17.63 -4.43 -16.14
C ARG A 51 -16.56 -3.77 -15.30
N ILE A 52 -16.15 -4.47 -14.25
CA ILE A 52 -15.16 -4.01 -13.27
C ILE A 52 -13.86 -4.79 -13.41
N PHE A 53 -12.74 -4.10 -13.20
CA PHE A 53 -11.41 -4.70 -13.14
C PHE A 53 -10.97 -4.84 -11.69
N LEU A 54 -10.47 -6.02 -11.32
CA LEU A 54 -9.88 -6.28 -10.02
C LEU A 54 -8.38 -6.51 -10.19
N GLY A 55 -7.59 -5.96 -9.26
CA GLY A 55 -6.17 -6.29 -9.17
C GLY A 55 -5.96 -7.80 -9.02
N THR A 56 -4.85 -8.31 -9.53
CA THR A 56 -4.55 -9.75 -9.55
C THR A 56 -3.52 -10.16 -8.50
N GLY A 57 -3.53 -11.44 -8.10
CA GLY A 57 -2.59 -12.00 -7.14
C GLY A 57 -2.63 -11.29 -5.78
N CYS A 58 -1.50 -10.71 -5.37
CA CYS A 58 -1.39 -10.01 -4.10
C CYS A 58 -2.13 -8.67 -4.07
N ALA A 59 -2.46 -8.10 -5.24
CA ALA A 59 -3.19 -6.85 -5.35
C ALA A 59 -4.72 -7.02 -5.38
N THR A 60 -5.21 -8.26 -5.33
CA THR A 60 -6.65 -8.52 -5.28
C THR A 60 -7.25 -7.96 -3.98
N PRO A 61 -8.25 -7.06 -4.07
CA PRO A 61 -8.85 -6.45 -2.88
C PRO A 61 -9.79 -7.43 -2.20
N ARG A 62 -9.24 -8.36 -1.40
CA ARG A 62 -9.96 -9.50 -0.82
C ARG A 62 -11.25 -9.11 -0.09
N THR A 63 -11.22 -8.07 0.73
CA THR A 63 -12.39 -7.62 1.50
C THR A 63 -13.52 -7.13 0.59
N LEU A 64 -13.19 -6.42 -0.50
CA LEU A 64 -14.21 -5.98 -1.46
C LEU A 64 -14.71 -7.14 -2.33
N ALA A 65 -13.82 -8.03 -2.75
CA ALA A 65 -14.19 -9.19 -3.57
C ALA A 65 -15.13 -10.18 -2.87
N LEU A 66 -15.06 -10.27 -1.54
CA LEU A 66 -15.98 -11.11 -0.74
C LEU A 66 -17.37 -10.50 -0.56
N ALA A 67 -17.50 -9.18 -0.73
CA ALA A 67 -18.74 -8.43 -0.53
C ALA A 67 -19.46 -8.08 -1.84
N LEU A 68 -18.90 -8.49 -2.99
CA LEU A 68 -19.37 -8.21 -4.35
C LEU A 68 -20.27 -9.34 -4.85
#